data_AF-A0A7X8R575-F1
#
_entry.id   AF-A0A7X8R575-F1
#
_cell.length_a   1.000
_cell.length_b   1.000
_cell.length_c   1.000
_cell.angle_alpha   90.00
_cell.angle_beta   90.00
_cell.angle_gamma   90.00
#
_symmetry.space_group_name_H-M   'P 1'
#
loop_
_entity.id
_entity.type
_entity.pdbx_description
1 polymer ?
#
loop_
_entity_poly.entity_id
_entity_poly.type
_entity_poly.pdbx_seq_one_letter_code
_entity_poly.pdbx_strand_id
1 'polypeptide(L)' 'DGAVVIDAGYHSQATGDIELSNVIDRCSAYTPVPGGVGPMTIAMLMTQTVAAAEKALGR' A
#
# COMPACT_ATOMS: atom_id res chain seq x y z
N ASP A 1 -3.13 11.23 -18.26
CA ASP A 1 -2.49 12.17 -17.34
C ASP A 1 -3.41 12.46 -16.17
N GLY A 2 -2.85 12.72 -14.98
CA GLY A 2 -3.58 12.98 -13.73
C GLY A 2 -4.01 11.74 -12.92
N ALA A 3 -3.57 10.54 -13.28
CA ALA A 3 -3.98 9.31 -12.60
C ALA A 3 -3.41 9.22 -11.17
N VAL A 4 -4.14 8.54 -10.27
CA VAL A 4 -3.61 8.09 -8.97
C VAL A 4 -3.06 6.69 -9.17
N VAL A 5 -1.80 6.48 -8.79
CA VAL A 5 -1.07 5.23 -9.06
C VAL A 5 -0.83 4.48 -7.76
N ILE A 6 -1.26 3.23 -7.70
CA ILE A 6 -1.09 2.36 -6.53
C ILE A 6 -0.28 1.15 -6.99
N ASP A 7 0.89 0.99 -6.38
CA ASP A 7 1.82 -0.10 -6.61
C ASP A 7 1.86 -1.02 -5.38
N ALA A 8 1.31 -2.22 -5.55
CA ALA A 8 1.27 -3.25 -4.52
C ALA A 8 2.41 -4.28 -4.66
N GLY A 9 3.22 -4.15 -5.71
CA GLY A 9 4.35 -5.03 -5.98
C GLY A 9 5.51 -4.80 -5.04
N TYR A 10 6.25 -5.87 -4.76
CA TYR A 10 7.53 -5.76 -4.07
C TYR A 10 8.48 -6.86 -4.53
N HIS A 11 9.64 -6.45 -5.06
CA HIS A 11 10.71 -7.33 -5.51
C HIS A 11 11.97 -7.14 -4.66
N SER A 12 12.92 -8.09 -4.75
CA SER A 12 14.13 -8.16 -3.90
C SER A 12 15.08 -6.95 -3.99
N GLN A 13 14.91 -6.07 -4.97
CA GLN A 13 15.67 -4.81 -5.13
C GLN A 13 14.90 -3.58 -4.62
N ALA A 14 13.88 -3.78 -3.78
CA ALA A 14 13.00 -2.73 -3.27
C ALA A 14 12.26 -1.96 -4.39
N THR A 15 11.93 -2.65 -5.48
CA THR A 15 11.18 -2.13 -6.61
C THR A 15 9.76 -2.68 -6.64
N GLY A 16 8.81 -1.89 -7.13
CA GLY A 16 7.41 -2.30 -7.32
C GLY A 16 7.14 -2.93 -8.68
N ASP A 17 5.86 -3.03 -9.04
CA ASP A 17 5.40 -3.52 -10.35
C ASP A 17 5.42 -2.42 -11.43
N ILE A 18 5.53 -1.15 -11.01
CA ILE A 18 5.40 0.00 -11.89
C ILE A 18 6.75 0.71 -12.04
N GLU A 19 7.14 0.98 -13.28
CA GLU A 19 8.32 1.79 -13.59
C GLU A 19 8.05 3.28 -13.30
N LEU A 20 8.61 3.77 -12.18
CA LEU A 20 8.30 5.10 -11.65
C LEU A 20 8.70 6.25 -12.57
N SER A 21 9.82 6.13 -13.28
CA SER A 21 10.38 7.15 -14.17
C SER A 21 9.41 7.57 -15.28
N ASN A 22 8.58 6.64 -15.76
CA ASN A 22 7.64 6.90 -16.85
C ASN A 22 6.31 7.53 -16.39
N VAL A 23 6.08 7.58 -15.08
CA VAL A 23 4.75 7.86 -14.52
C VAL A 23 4.75 9.07 -13.57
N ILE A 24 5.89 9.39 -12.95
CA ILE A 24 5.97 10.42 -11.90
C ILE A 24 5.49 11.81 -12.36
N ASP A 25 5.85 12.23 -13.57
CA ASP A 25 5.47 13.55 -14.10
C ASP A 25 4.03 13.60 -14.64
N ARG A 26 3.37 12.45 -14.73
CA ARG A 26 2.03 12.30 -15.33
C ARG A 26 0.96 11.96 -14.31
N CYS A 27 1.33 11.57 -13.09
CA CYS A 27 0.41 11.17 -12.03
C CYS A 27 0.06 12.34 -11.10
N SER A 28 -1.10 12.29 -10.47
CA SER A 28 -1.51 13.25 -9.43
C SER A 28 -1.06 12.83 -8.04
N ALA A 29 -0.91 11.53 -7.81
CA ALA A 29 -0.35 10.93 -6.61
C ALA A 29 0.15 9.51 -6.94
N TYR A 30 1.11 9.01 -6.17
CA TYR A 30 1.59 7.64 -6.29
C TYR A 30 1.96 7.04 -4.93
N THR A 31 1.97 5.71 -4.82
CA THR A 31 2.50 5.00 -3.64
C THR A 31 3.97 4.63 -3.85
N PRO A 32 4.90 5.05 -2.98
CA PRO A 32 6.31 4.70 -3.13
C PRO A 32 6.56 3.22 -2.81
N VAL A 33 7.56 2.64 -3.46
CA VAL A 33 8.09 1.33 -3.11
C VAL A 33 9.60 1.49 -2.83
N PRO A 34 10.06 1.14 -1.61
CA PRO A 34 9.30 0.71 -0.44
C PRO A 34 8.53 1.86 0.24
N GLY A 35 7.57 1.52 1.10
CA GLY A 35 6.94 2.48 2.04
C GLY A 35 5.48 2.85 1.75
N GLY A 36 4.91 2.43 0.63
CA GLY A 36 3.51 2.66 0.28
C GLY A 36 2.57 1.57 0.79
N VAL A 37 2.23 0.62 -0.08
CA VAL A 37 1.21 -0.41 0.20
C VAL A 37 1.65 -1.39 1.29
N GLY A 38 2.93 -1.76 1.35
CA GLY A 38 3.45 -2.75 2.30
C GLY A 38 3.14 -2.44 3.78
N PRO A 39 3.55 -1.26 4.31
CA PRO A 39 3.20 -0.87 5.69
C PRO A 39 1.69 -0.82 5.95
N MET A 40 0.89 -0.38 4.97
CA MET A 40 -0.57 -0.32 5.10
C MET A 40 -1.19 -1.72 5.17
N THR A 41 -0.67 -2.71 4.44
CA THR A 41 -1.14 -4.11 4.54
C THR A 41 -0.97 -4.67 5.95
N ILE A 42 0.19 -4.44 6.57
CA ILE A 42 0.45 -4.88 7.95
C ILE A 42 -0.48 -4.16 8.93
N ALA A 43 -0.59 -2.83 8.82
CA ALA A 43 -1.45 -2.05 9.68
C ALA A 43 -2.91 -2.52 9.59
N MET A 44 -3.42 -2.76 8.38
CA MET A 44 -4.80 -3.18 8.16
C MET A 44 -5.09 -4.57 8.71
N LEU A 45 -4.14 -5.51 8.57
CA LEU A 45 -4.24 -6.82 9.22
C LEU A 45 -4.35 -6.68 10.75
N MET A 46 -3.53 -5.83 11.36
CA MET A 46 -3.58 -5.59 12.80
C MET A 46 -4.91 -4.96 13.23
N THR A 47 -5.39 -3.96 12.49
CA THR A 47 -6.69 -3.33 12.73
C THR A 47 -7.83 -4.34 12.65
N GLN A 48 -7.84 -5.19 11.62
CA GLN A 48 -8.87 -6.23 11.47
C GLN A 48 -8.79 -7.28 12.57
N THR A 49 -7.58 -7.64 13.00
CA THR A 49 -7.36 -8.58 14.11
C THR A 49 -7.92 -8.03 15.43
N VAL A 50 -7.66 -6.76 15.73
CA VAL A 50 -8.21 -6.08 16.92
C VAL A 50 -9.73 -6.00 16.85
N ALA A 51 -10.28 -5.56 15.72
CA ALA A 51 -11.74 -5.48 15.54
C ALA A 51 -12.43 -6.84 15.70
N ALA A 52 -11.81 -7.92 15.21
CA ALA A 52 -12.32 -9.28 15.39
C ALA A 52 -12.28 -9.71 16.87
N ALA A 53 -11.23 -9.37 17.61
CA ALA A 53 -11.11 -9.67 19.03
C ALA A 53 -12.14 -8.88 19.88
N GLU A 54 -12.35 -7.59 19.58
CA GLU A 54 -13.37 -6.77 20.23
C GLU A 54 -14.77 -7.35 20.02
N LYS A 55 -15.09 -7.68 18.76
CA LYS A 55 -16.37 -8.31 18.40
C LYS A 55 -16.59 -9.65 19.11
N ALA A 56 -15.54 -10.47 19.24
CA ALA A 56 -15.63 -11.76 19.94
C ALA A 56 -15.92 -11.59 21.45
N LEU A 57 -15.52 -10.46 22.04
CA LEU A 57 -15.79 -10.10 23.44
C LEU A 57 -17.13 -9.37 23.63
N GLY A 58 -17.92 -9.19 22.55
CA GLY A 58 -19.19 -8.46 22.60
C GLY A 58 -19.02 -6.95 22.83
N ARG A 59 -17.86 -6.41 22.49
CA ARG A 59 -17.60 -4.96 22.44
C ARG A 59 -17.93 -4.39 21.08
#